data_AF-A0A7K1LT79-F1
#
_entry.id   AF-A0A7K1LT79-F1
#
_cell.length_a   1.000
_cell.length_b   1.000
_cell.length_c   1.000
_cell.angle_alpha   90.00
_cell.angle_beta   90.00
_cell.angle_gamma   90.00
#
_symmetry.space_group_name_H-M   'P 1'
#
loop_
_entity.id
_entity.type
_entity.pdbx_description
1 polymer ?
#
loop_
_entity_poly.entity_id
_entity_poly.type
_entity_poly.pdbx_seq_one_letter_code
_entity_poly.pdbx_strand_id
1 'polypeptide(L)'
;MILLPSIRLPETAMNTDSPINRVEQVQVDDLACWRIHTAHGEALITQQGAQLLSYQPHEQPPLVWLSDEAGYRRGQSVRGGVPVCWPWFGPLE
;
A
#
# COMPACT_ATOMS: atom_id res chain seq x y z
N MET A 1 -3.18 42.22 -20.29
CA MET A 1 -4.06 41.06 -20.52
C MET A 1 -3.19 39.94 -21.05
N ILE A 2 -2.62 39.15 -20.15
CA ILE A 2 -1.55 38.18 -20.46
C ILE A 2 -2.25 36.82 -20.59
N LEU A 3 -2.26 36.22 -21.80
CA LEU A 3 -2.74 34.85 -21.99
C LEU A 3 -1.69 33.88 -21.43
N LEU A 4 -2.01 33.18 -20.35
CA LEU A 4 -1.28 32.00 -19.91
C LEU A 4 -1.63 30.83 -20.85
N PRO A 5 -0.65 30.07 -21.37
CA PRO A 5 -0.93 28.87 -22.13
C PRO A 5 -1.49 27.80 -21.18
N SER A 6 -2.62 27.20 -21.54
CA SER A 6 -3.17 26.04 -20.84
C SER A 6 -2.16 24.89 -20.87
N ILE A 7 -1.54 24.61 -19.72
CA ILE A 7 -0.73 23.41 -19.51
C ILE A 7 -1.69 22.22 -19.54
N ARG A 8 -1.63 21.45 -20.62
CA ARG A 8 -2.34 20.18 -20.75
C ARG A 8 -1.60 19.18 -19.86
N LEU A 9 -2.22 18.75 -18.75
CA LEU A 9 -1.72 17.61 -17.95
C LEU A 9 -1.67 16.38 -18.88
N PRO A 10 -0.63 15.54 -18.80
CA PRO A 10 -0.61 14.30 -19.56
C PRO A 10 -1.79 13.45 -19.10
N GLU A 11 -2.73 13.23 -20.01
CA GLU A 11 -3.82 12.27 -19.84
C GLU A 11 -3.15 10.89 -19.80
N THR A 12 -2.85 10.43 -18.59
CA THR A 12 -2.34 9.08 -18.35
C THR A 12 -3.36 8.12 -18.93
N ALA A 13 -3.07 7.59 -20.12
CA ALA A 13 -3.88 6.58 -20.75
C ALA A 13 -4.06 5.43 -19.76
N MET A 14 -5.29 5.30 -19.27
CA MET A 14 -5.70 4.25 -18.35
C MET A 14 -5.69 2.95 -19.14
N ASN A 15 -4.55 2.26 -19.10
CA ASN A 15 -4.28 1.04 -19.85
C ASN A 15 -5.31 -0.03 -19.42
N THR A 16 -6.29 -0.29 -20.29
CA THR A 16 -7.57 -0.91 -19.91
C THR A 16 -7.58 -2.43 -20.05
N ASP A 17 -6.42 -3.07 -20.21
CA ASP A 17 -6.31 -4.49 -20.57
C ASP A 17 -5.77 -5.39 -19.43
N SER A 18 -5.78 -4.89 -18.19
CA SER A 18 -5.49 -5.70 -17.01
C SER A 18 -6.76 -6.00 -16.23
N PRO A 19 -6.98 -7.25 -15.76
CA PRO A 19 -8.13 -7.55 -14.90
C PRO A 19 -8.13 -6.60 -13.70
N ILE A 20 -9.19 -5.81 -13.60
CA ILE A 20 -9.42 -4.79 -12.57
C ILE A 20 -9.31 -5.32 -11.15
N ASN A 21 -9.46 -6.63 -10.94
CA ASN A 21 -9.32 -7.29 -9.65
C ASN A 21 -8.22 -8.34 -9.73
N ARG A 22 -7.10 -8.09 -9.06
CA ARG A 22 -5.94 -8.97 -9.05
C ARG A 22 -5.37 -9.09 -7.65
N VAL A 23 -5.02 -10.31 -7.28
CA VAL A 23 -4.29 -10.62 -6.05
C VAL A 23 -3.04 -11.37 -6.44
N GLU A 24 -1.89 -10.83 -6.07
CA GLU A 24 -0.58 -11.39 -6.37
C GLU A 24 0.17 -11.64 -5.07
N GLN A 25 0.81 -12.81 -4.96
CA GLN A 25 1.78 -13.02 -3.91
C GLN A 25 3.11 -12.39 -4.33
N VAL A 26 3.68 -11.56 -3.47
CA VAL A 26 4.96 -10.89 -3.70
C VAL A 26 5.86 -11.06 -2.49
N GLN A 27 7.18 -11.05 -2.70
CA GLN A 27 8.15 -11.09 -1.63
C GLN A 27 8.74 -9.68 -1.45
N VAL A 28 8.73 -9.17 -0.21
CA VAL A 28 9.36 -7.90 0.18
C VAL A 28 10.37 -8.21 1.28
N ASP A 29 11.65 -8.16 0.93
CA ASP A 29 12.77 -8.73 1.70
C ASP A 29 12.43 -10.13 2.25
N ASP A 30 12.29 -10.30 3.58
CA ASP A 30 12.01 -11.59 4.21
C ASP A 30 10.50 -11.89 4.33
N LEU A 31 9.62 -10.95 3.98
CA LEU A 31 8.17 -11.09 4.16
C LEU A 31 7.45 -11.44 2.86
N ALA A 32 6.66 -12.52 2.92
CA ALA A 32 5.65 -12.80 1.91
C ALA A 32 4.45 -11.87 2.11
N CYS A 33 4.01 -11.24 1.04
CA CYS A 33 2.94 -10.25 1.03
C CYS A 33 1.90 -10.59 -0.04
N TRP A 34 0.69 -10.07 0.15
CA TRP A 34 -0.35 -9.97 -0.86
C TRP A 34 -0.37 -8.55 -1.41
N ARG A 35 -0.18 -8.42 -2.72
CA ARG A 35 -0.48 -7.20 -3.45
C ARG A 35 -1.87 -7.33 -4.06
N ILE A 36 -2.73 -6.37 -3.75
CA ILE A 36 -4.13 -6.36 -4.18
C ILE A 36 -4.34 -5.14 -5.04
N HIS A 37 -4.80 -5.35 -6.27
CA HIS A 37 -5.26 -4.32 -7.18
C HIS A 37 -6.77 -4.48 -7.38
N THR A 38 -7.51 -3.39 -7.23
CA THR A 38 -8.96 -3.33 -7.48
C THR A 38 -9.30 -2.10 -8.31
N ALA A 39 -10.56 -2.00 -8.73
CA ALA A 39 -11.12 -0.76 -9.27
C ALA A 39 -11.13 0.41 -8.26
N HIS A 40 -10.86 0.17 -6.97
CA HIS A 40 -10.88 1.21 -5.93
C HIS A 40 -9.49 1.70 -5.53
N GLY A 41 -8.45 0.91 -5.78
CA GLY A 41 -7.09 1.24 -5.37
C GLY A 41 -6.19 0.02 -5.27
N GLU A 42 -5.02 0.25 -4.67
CA GLU A 42 -3.99 -0.75 -4.47
C GLU A 42 -3.63 -0.87 -2.99
N ALA A 43 -3.36 -2.10 -2.54
CA ALA A 43 -2.94 -2.39 -1.19
C ALA A 43 -1.82 -3.43 -1.16
N LEU A 44 -0.95 -3.31 -0.15
CA LEU A 44 0.05 -4.30 0.19
C LEU A 44 -0.16 -4.78 1.61
N ILE A 45 -0.32 -6.09 1.80
CA ILE A 45 -0.58 -6.71 3.11
C ILE A 45 0.46 -7.80 3.35
N THR A 46 1.18 -7.77 4.47
CA THR A 46 2.06 -8.90 4.83
C THR A 46 1.24 -10.09 5.32
N GLN A 47 1.65 -11.29 4.93
CA GLN A 47 1.03 -12.52 5.43
C GLN A 47 1.28 -12.71 6.92
N GLN A 48 2.41 -12.21 7.44
CA GLN A 48 2.68 -12.23 8.88
C GLN A 48 1.86 -11.15 9.58
N GLY A 49 1.03 -11.57 10.53
CA GLY A 49 0.21 -10.63 11.33
C GLY A 49 -0.87 -9.89 10.54
N ALA A 50 -1.11 -10.27 9.26
CA ALA A 50 -2.08 -9.64 8.37
C ALA A 50 -1.99 -8.11 8.33
N GLN A 51 -0.78 -7.56 8.47
CA GLN A 51 -0.55 -6.13 8.61
C GLN A 51 -0.62 -5.44 7.24
N LEU A 52 -1.51 -4.45 7.13
CA LEU A 52 -1.61 -3.57 5.96
C LEU A 52 -0.39 -2.64 5.95
N LEU A 53 0.45 -2.73 4.92
CA LEU A 53 1.68 -1.96 4.78
C LEU A 53 1.47 -0.69 3.97
N SER A 54 0.65 -0.75 2.93
CA SER A 54 0.25 0.40 2.14
C SER A 54 -1.19 0.26 1.64
N TYR A 55 -1.86 1.39 1.48
CA TYR A 55 -3.14 1.50 0.80
C TYR A 55 -3.24 2.87 0.13
N GLN A 56 -3.53 2.86 -1.16
CA GLN A 56 -3.73 4.05 -1.95
C GLN A 56 -4.99 3.87 -2.82
N PRO A 57 -6.07 4.61 -2.55
CA PRO A 57 -7.18 4.72 -3.48
C PRO A 57 -6.73 5.39 -4.78
N HIS A 58 -7.35 5.01 -5.90
CA HIS A 58 -7.06 5.67 -7.18
C HIS A 58 -7.38 7.17 -7.09
N GLU A 59 -6.58 7.97 -7.79
CA GLU A 59 -6.70 9.43 -7.85
C GLU A 59 -6.58 10.15 -6.49
N GLN A 60 -6.15 9.44 -5.44
CA GLN A 60 -5.92 9.98 -4.11
C GLN A 60 -4.48 9.71 -3.64
N PRO A 61 -3.95 10.54 -2.72
CA PRO A 61 -2.67 10.26 -2.07
C PRO A 61 -2.70 8.94 -1.27
N PRO A 62 -1.53 8.34 -0.99
CA PRO A 62 -1.43 7.20 -0.09
C PRO A 62 -2.05 7.51 1.28
N LEU A 63 -2.95 6.64 1.75
CA LEU A 63 -3.63 6.81 3.04
C LEU A 63 -2.86 6.21 4.20
N VAL A 64 -2.16 5.11 3.93
CA VAL A 64 -1.38 4.39 4.94
C VAL A 64 0.08 4.79 4.80
N TRP A 65 0.59 5.45 5.83
CA TRP A 65 2.01 5.79 5.92
C TRP A 65 2.83 4.58 6.37
N LEU A 66 4.02 4.46 5.79
CA LEU A 66 5.03 3.47 6.15
C LEU A 66 6.37 4.19 6.30
N SER A 67 7.20 3.75 7.24
CA SER A 67 8.52 4.33 7.42
C SER A 67 9.44 3.98 6.25
N ASP A 68 10.23 4.94 5.77
CA ASP A 68 11.30 4.68 4.80
C ASP A 68 12.40 3.76 5.38
N GLU A 69 12.50 3.68 6.71
CA GLU A 69 13.42 2.82 7.45
C GLU A 69 12.75 1.53 7.94
N ALA A 70 11.55 1.20 7.44
CA ALA A 70 10.83 0.00 7.84
C ALA A 70 11.63 -1.25 7.46
N GLY A 71 11.96 -2.08 8.46
CA GLY A 71 12.55 -3.39 8.23
C GLY A 71 11.47 -4.45 7.98
N TYR A 72 11.58 -5.18 6.87
CA TYR A 72 10.68 -6.28 6.51
C TYR A 72 11.29 -7.63 6.89
N ARG A 73 11.36 -7.91 8.20
CA ARG A 73 12.01 -9.11 8.76
C ARG A 73 11.01 -10.10 9.30
N ARG A 74 11.23 -11.39 9.03
CA ARG A 74 10.42 -12.47 9.60
C ARG A 74 10.48 -12.44 11.13
N GLY A 75 9.33 -12.60 11.78
CA GLY A 75 9.17 -12.60 13.24
C GLY A 75 9.18 -11.21 13.88
N GLN A 76 9.41 -10.13 13.11
CA GLN A 76 9.38 -8.75 13.61
C GLN A 76 8.20 -8.01 12.99
N SER A 77 7.48 -7.22 13.80
CA SER A 77 6.41 -6.35 13.29
C SER A 77 7.02 -5.20 12.48
N VAL A 78 6.40 -4.90 11.33
CA VAL A 78 6.85 -3.80 10.47
C VAL A 78 6.50 -2.48 11.14
N ARG A 79 7.42 -1.50 11.11
CA ARG A 79 7.17 -0.16 11.65
C ARG A 79 6.37 0.68 10.65
N GLY A 80 5.13 1.04 11.03
CA GLY A 80 4.17 1.75 10.19
C GLY A 80 3.05 0.83 9.71
N GLY A 81 2.24 1.26 8.75
CA GLY A 81 1.09 0.47 8.33
C GLY A 81 -0.01 0.38 9.40
N VAL A 82 -0.77 -0.71 9.38
CA VAL A 82 -1.82 -1.02 10.35
C VAL A 82 -1.50 -2.35 11.06
N PRO A 83 -0.69 -2.33 12.13
CA PRO A 83 -0.39 -3.53 12.90
C PRO A 83 -1.62 -3.98 13.71
N VAL A 84 -1.84 -5.29 13.78
CA VAL A 84 -2.90 -5.87 14.61
C VAL A 84 -2.33 -6.23 15.99
N CYS A 85 -2.79 -5.55 17.03
CA CYS A 85 -2.47 -5.86 18.43
C CYS A 85 -3.54 -6.80 19.00
N TRP A 86 -3.16 -8.04 19.28
CA TRP A 86 -4.05 -9.07 19.81
C TRP A 86 -3.23 -10.11 20.60
N PRO A 87 -3.74 -10.70 21.70
CA PRO A 87 -5.06 -10.51 22.32
C PRO A 87 -5.17 -9.29 23.25
N TRP A 88 -4.07 -8.59 23.49
CA TRP A 88 -3.99 -7.44 24.38
C TRP A 88 -3.19 -6.32 23.69
N PHE A 89 -3.39 -5.10 24.18
CA PHE A 89 -2.71 -3.92 23.70
C PHE A 89 -1.68 -3.45 24.72
N GLY A 90 -0.46 -3.15 24.27
CA GLY A 90 0.61 -2.66 25.13
C GLY A 90 1.27 -3.74 26.01
N PRO A 91 2.19 -3.34 26.89
CA PRO A 91 2.84 -4.25 27.84
C PRO A 91 1.82 -4.89 28.78
N LEU A 92 2.03 -6.18 29.07
CA LEU A 92 1.43 -6.85 30.23
C LEU A 92 2.36 -6.59 31.40
N GLU A 93 2.14 -5.50 32.13
CA GLU A 93 2.76 -5.25 33.44
C GLU A 93 1.75 -5.52 34.56
#